data_AF-A0A1T4Z2W4-F1
#
_entry.id   AF-A0A1T4Z2W4-F1
#
_cell.length_a   1.000
_cell.length_b   1.000
_cell.length_c   1.000
_cell.angle_alpha   90.00
_cell.angle_beta   90.00
_cell.angle_gamma   90.00
#
_symmetry.space_group_name_H-M   'P 1'
#
loop_
_entity.id
_entity.type
_entity.pdbx_description
1 polymer ?
#
loop_
_entity_poly.entity_id
_entity_poly.type
_entity_poly.pdbx_seq_one_letter_code
_entity_poly.pdbx_strand_id
1 'polypeptide(L)' 'MKALLPALLLTFASLTVVFAKGGRPINDVCPVEGKPGRPIYRIFTDEGTIIFCCADCVEAYQKNPNRYPVKKSEK' A
#
# COMPACT_ATOMS: atom_id res chain seq x y z
N MET A 1 0.80 34.93 -37.87
CA MET A 1 -0.45 35.24 -37.15
C MET A 1 -1.12 33.91 -36.88
N LYS A 2 -1.29 33.55 -35.59
CA LYS A 2 -2.28 32.63 -35.03
C LYS A 2 -2.73 31.44 -35.91
N ALA A 3 -2.17 30.25 -35.71
CA ALA A 3 -2.90 28.96 -35.76
C ALA A 3 -1.96 27.74 -35.80
N LEU A 4 -1.04 27.58 -34.84
CA LEU A 4 -0.33 26.30 -34.67
C LEU A 4 -0.20 25.86 -33.20
N LEU A 5 -0.95 26.49 -32.28
CA LEU A 5 -0.80 26.28 -30.84
C LEU A 5 -1.79 25.37 -30.09
N PRO A 6 -2.88 24.78 -30.63
CA PRO A 6 -3.81 24.06 -29.76
C PRO A 6 -3.52 22.55 -29.60
N ALA A 7 -2.65 21.95 -30.40
CA ALA A 7 -2.51 20.47 -30.41
C ALA A 7 -1.56 19.89 -29.34
N LEU A 8 -0.71 20.72 -28.71
CA LEU A 8 0.29 20.25 -27.75
C LEU A 8 -0.23 20.20 -26.29
N LEU A 9 -1.43 20.71 -26.03
CA LEU A 9 -1.99 20.84 -24.67
C LEU A 9 -2.90 19.66 -24.24
N LEU A 10 -3.20 18.71 -25.12
CA LEU A 10 -4.13 17.60 -24.82
C LEU A 10 -3.46 16.30 -24.32
N THR A 11 -2.13 16.23 -24.20
CA THR A 11 -1.41 15.00 -23.82
C THR A 11 -0.91 14.97 -22.37
N PHE A 12 -1.08 16.04 -21.59
CA PHE A 12 -0.55 16.13 -20.21
C PHE A 12 -1.55 15.79 -19.10
N ALA A 13 -2.75 15.29 -19.42
CA ALA A 13 -3.79 15.02 -18.41
C ALA A 13 -3.65 13.69 -17.65
N SER A 14 -2.69 12.81 -17.99
CA SER A 14 -2.74 11.41 -17.52
C SER A 14 -1.70 10.99 -16.47
N LEU A 15 -0.82 11.88 -15.98
CA LEU A 15 0.34 11.45 -15.16
C LEU A 15 0.20 11.58 -13.63
N THR A 16 -0.90 12.09 -13.07
CA THR A 16 -0.93 12.46 -11.65
C THR A 16 -1.38 11.37 -10.65
N VAL A 17 -1.74 10.15 -11.08
CA VAL A 17 -2.34 9.13 -10.18
C VAL A 17 -1.45 7.90 -9.97
N VAL A 18 -0.16 8.05 -9.66
CA VAL A 18 0.70 6.89 -9.33
C VAL A 18 1.36 6.96 -7.95
N PHE A 19 1.24 8.06 -7.20
CA PHE A 19 2.00 8.24 -5.96
C PHE A 19 1.15 8.35 -4.70
N ALA A 20 0.58 7.22 -4.23
CA ALA A 20 0.09 7.16 -2.84
C ALA A 20 0.04 5.74 -2.24
N LYS A 21 0.72 4.73 -2.82
CA LYS A 21 0.57 3.34 -2.35
C LYS A 21 1.26 3.01 -1.00
N GLY A 22 1.72 4.01 -0.23
CA GLY A 22 2.51 3.81 1.00
C GLY A 22 2.10 4.68 2.18
N GLY A 23 0.86 4.55 2.64
CA GLY A 23 0.34 5.25 3.83
C GLY A 23 0.85 4.67 5.17
N ARG A 24 0.40 5.26 6.29
CA ARG A 24 0.66 4.72 7.64
C ARG A 24 0.18 3.26 7.73
N PRO A 25 0.85 2.41 8.53
CA PRO A 25 0.36 1.07 8.81
C PRO A 25 -1.08 1.11 9.31
N ILE A 26 -1.91 0.22 8.78
CA ILE A 26 -3.30 0.07 9.20
C ILE A 26 -3.44 -0.82 10.43
N ASN A 27 -2.38 -1.53 10.82
CA ASN A 27 -2.34 -2.42 11.96
C ASN A 27 -1.08 -2.14 12.80
N ASP A 28 -1.18 -2.36 14.11
CA ASP A 28 -0.04 -2.28 15.04
C ASP A 28 0.53 -3.68 15.37
N VAL A 29 -0.31 -4.71 15.25
CA VAL A 29 -0.02 -6.10 15.61
C VAL A 29 0.06 -6.97 14.36
N CYS A 30 1.06 -7.84 14.30
CA CYS A 30 1.26 -8.80 13.22
C CYS A 30 0.04 -9.72 13.08
N PRO A 31 -0.61 -9.79 11.90
CA PRO A 31 -1.79 -10.64 11.68
C PRO A 31 -1.52 -12.16 11.77
N VAL A 32 -0.24 -12.56 11.65
CA VAL A 32 0.16 -13.97 11.60
C VAL A 32 0.48 -14.51 13.00
N GLU A 33 1.31 -13.80 13.76
CA GLU A 33 1.81 -14.28 15.07
C GLU A 33 1.35 -13.44 16.28
N GLY A 34 0.61 -12.34 16.07
CA GLY A 34 0.13 -11.50 17.17
C GLY A 34 1.20 -10.67 17.90
N LYS A 35 2.45 -10.65 17.40
CA LYS A 35 3.55 -9.83 17.93
C LYS A 35 3.51 -8.39 17.40
N PRO A 36 4.18 -7.41 18.05
CA PRO A 36 4.27 -6.05 17.52
C PRO A 36 4.81 -6.02 16.09
N GLY A 37 4.11 -5.31 15.21
CA GLY A 37 4.51 -5.14 13.82
C GLY A 37 5.75 -4.26 13.69
N ARG A 38 6.55 -4.51 12.66
CA ARG A 38 7.75 -3.73 12.33
C ARG A 38 7.60 -3.16 10.93
N PRO A 39 7.75 -1.84 10.72
CA PRO A 39 7.56 -1.22 9.41
C PRO A 39 8.44 -1.80 8.29
N ILE A 40 9.60 -2.38 8.61
CA ILE A 40 10.49 -3.01 7.61
C ILE A 40 9.87 -4.25 6.97
N TYR A 41 8.97 -4.96 7.65
CA TYR A 41 8.25 -6.11 7.13
C TYR A 41 6.84 -5.64 6.82
N ARG A 42 6.60 -5.26 5.57
CA ARG A 42 5.33 -4.64 5.15
C ARG A 42 4.93 -5.06 3.75
N ILE A 43 3.63 -4.99 3.49
CA ILE A 43 3.08 -5.04 2.14
C ILE A 43 2.16 -3.84 1.92
N PHE A 44 2.02 -3.44 0.67
CA PHE A 44 1.12 -2.37 0.26
C PHE A 44 -0.13 -2.98 -0.37
N THR A 45 -1.29 -2.67 0.20
CA THR A 45 -2.60 -3.08 -0.31
C THR A 45 -3.43 -1.85 -0.63
N ASP A 46 -4.53 -2.04 -1.36
CA ASP A 46 -5.46 -0.93 -1.64
C ASP A 46 -6.18 -0.45 -0.36
N GLU A 47 -6.24 -1.28 0.68
CA GLU A 47 -6.74 -0.89 2.01
C GLU A 47 -5.70 -0.13 2.86
N GLY A 48 -4.42 -0.15 2.44
CA GLY A 48 -3.32 0.49 3.14
C GLY A 48 -2.12 -0.42 3.38
N THR A 49 -1.15 0.08 4.15
CA THR A 49 0.08 -0.64 4.47
C THR A 49 -0.17 -1.62 5.61
N ILE A 50 0.08 -2.91 5.39
CA ILE A 50 0.04 -3.93 6.45
C ILE A 50 1.47 -4.20 6.92
N ILE A 51 1.69 -4.24 8.23
CA ILE A 51 3.00 -4.55 8.83
C ILE A 51 3.01 -5.89 9.57
N PHE A 52 4.20 -6.49 9.63
CA PHE A 52 4.46 -7.81 10.20
C PHE A 52 5.64 -7.78 11.17
N CYS A 53 5.76 -8.79 12.03
CA CYS A 53 6.86 -8.84 12.99
C CYS A 53 8.18 -9.38 12.40
N CYS A 54 8.11 -10.15 11.30
CA CYS A 54 9.26 -10.78 10.63
C CYS A 54 8.98 -11.05 9.13
N ALA A 55 10.02 -11.46 8.39
CA ALA A 55 9.92 -11.82 6.97
C ALA A 55 9.05 -13.06 6.73
N ASP A 56 9.18 -14.10 7.56
CA ASP A 56 8.40 -15.35 7.42
C ASP A 56 6.88 -15.08 7.52
N CYS A 57 6.47 -14.12 8.35
CA CYS A 57 5.08 -13.70 8.44
C CYS A 57 4.59 -13.01 7.15
N VAL A 58 5.46 -12.25 6.46
CA VAL A 58 5.12 -11.66 5.15
C VAL A 58 4.84 -12.79 4.16
N GLU A 59 5.72 -13.79 4.09
CA GLU A 59 5.57 -14.92 3.18
C GLU A 59 4.33 -15.76 3.49
N ALA A 60 4.08 -16.05 4.77
CA ALA A 60 2.91 -16.79 5.21
C ALA A 60 1.61 -16.06 4.82
N TYR A 61 1.57 -14.74 5.05
CA TYR A 61 0.42 -13.90 4.67
C TYR A 61 0.20 -13.89 3.16
N GLN A 62 1.26 -13.70 2.36
CA GLN A 62 1.15 -13.68 0.89
C GLN A 62 0.68 -15.02 0.31
N LYS A 63 1.04 -16.15 0.94
CA LYS A 63 0.56 -17.48 0.52
C LYS A 63 -0.93 -17.70 0.77
N ASN A 64 -1.48 -17.16 1.86
CA ASN A 64 -2.89 -17.32 2.19
C ASN A 64 -3.42 -16.14 3.02
N PRO A 65 -3.71 -14.98 2.39
CA PRO A 65 -4.08 -13.76 3.12
C PRO A 65 -5.43 -13.92 3.85
N ASN A 66 -6.36 -14.70 3.28
CA ASN A 66 -7.68 -14.97 3.87
C ASN A 66 -7.60 -15.70 5.22
N ARG A 67 -6.48 -16.38 5.51
CA ARG A 67 -6.25 -17.04 6.80
C ARG A 67 -5.90 -16.07 7.92
N TYR A 68 -5.43 -14.86 7.60
CA TYR A 68 -4.86 -13.92 8.55
C TYR A 68 -5.64 -12.61 8.54
N PRO A 69 -6.74 -12.50 9.30
CA PRO A 69 -7.51 -11.27 9.37
C PRO A 69 -6.66 -10.14 9.95
N VAL A 70 -6.59 -9.02 9.23
CA VAL A 70 -5.86 -7.84 9.66
C VAL A 70 -6.76 -7.01 10.57
N LYS A 71 -6.45 -7.00 11.87
CA LYS A 71 -7.11 -6.08 12.80
C LYS A 71 -6.57 -4.67 12.59
N LYS A 72 -7.44 -3.75 12.14
CA LYS A 72 -7.08 -2.34 11.99
C LYS A 72 -6.89 -1.71 13.37
N SER A 73 -5.83 -0.92 13.53
CA SER A 73 -5.68 -0.09 14.73
C SER A 73 -6.63 1.10 14.63
N GLU A 74 -7.41 1.33 15.69
CA GLU A 74 -8.20 2.55 15.84
C GLU A 74 -7.21 3.69 16.01
N LYS A 75 -7.15 4.59 15.03
CA LYS A 75 -6.19 5.70 14.99
C LYS A 75 -6.89 7.01 14.78
#